data_AF-A0A4Z0PN46-F1
#
_entry.id   AF-A0A4Z0PN46-F1
#
_cell.length_a   1.000
_cell.length_b   1.000
_cell.length_c   1.000
_cell.angle_alpha   90.00
_cell.angle_beta   90.00
_cell.angle_gamma   90.00
#
_symmetry.space_group_name_H-M   'P 1'
#
loop_
_entity.id
_entity.type
_entity.pdbx_description
1 polymer ?
#
loop_
_entity_poly.entity_id
_entity_poly.type
_entity_poly.pdbx_seq_one_letter_code
_entity_poly.pdbx_strand_id
1 'polypeptide(L)'
;MRRHFGMDQQELAHYLGITQAMGSQAEAGRRGLGAAARQAPETLAAHLPPTPAAPVAPPAAVPTAPPLLRLAAPETAPLAARLDYCQHHARRLRRLLRPLEAQAATAARWHAARPALLATLPPAPEPTDTLSEATGPGDWAAYLRWYRRHWLLARPTALPPAASARYHLLRLQAEALETAAAALLVLLG
;
A
#
# COMPACT_ATOMS: atom_id res chain seq x y z
N MET A 1 4.24 12.96 1.58
CA MET A 1 4.03 12.66 0.14
C MET A 1 4.79 11.42 -0.35
N ARG A 2 6.13 11.43 -0.40
CA ARG A 2 6.94 10.31 -0.93
C ARG A 2 6.60 8.94 -0.33
N ARG A 3 6.63 8.83 1.01
CA ARG A 3 6.23 7.62 1.75
C ARG A 3 4.77 7.21 1.52
N HIS A 4 3.88 8.17 1.29
CA HIS A 4 2.46 7.90 1.06
C HIS A 4 2.27 7.21 -0.30
N PHE A 5 2.87 7.74 -1.36
CA PHE A 5 2.78 7.15 -2.70
C PHE A 5 3.78 6.01 -2.96
N GLY A 6 4.64 5.70 -2.00
CA GLY A 6 5.68 4.67 -2.16
C GLY A 6 6.74 5.02 -3.19
N MET A 7 6.93 6.31 -3.49
CA MET A 7 7.96 6.76 -4.41
C MET A 7 9.34 6.73 -3.74
N ASP A 8 10.39 6.44 -4.49
CA ASP A 8 11.74 6.77 -4.05
C ASP A 8 12.07 8.26 -4.32
N GLN A 9 13.27 8.70 -3.91
CA GLN A 9 13.68 10.10 -4.06
C GLN A 9 14.00 10.46 -5.52
N GLN A 10 14.52 9.51 -6.29
CA GLN A 10 14.86 9.69 -7.69
C GLN A 10 13.60 9.77 -8.56
N GLU A 11 12.64 8.88 -8.34
CA GLU A 11 11.32 8.90 -8.98
C GLU A 11 10.60 10.23 -8.70
N LEU A 12 10.67 10.72 -7.46
CA LEU A 12 10.09 12.01 -7.11
C LEU A 12 10.80 13.15 -7.86
N ALA A 13 12.14 13.17 -7.86
CA ALA A 13 12.90 14.21 -8.56
C ALA A 13 12.60 14.23 -10.07
N HIS A 14 12.55 13.05 -10.69
CA HIS A 14 12.24 12.91 -12.12
C HIS A 14 10.79 13.31 -12.42
N TYR A 15 9.83 12.92 -11.57
CA TYR A 15 8.45 13.38 -11.67
C TYR A 15 8.35 14.91 -11.60
N LEU A 16 9.13 15.54 -10.72
CA LEU A 16 9.20 17.00 -10.57
C LEU A 16 9.96 17.69 -11.71
N GLY A 17 10.71 16.96 -12.54
CA GLY A 17 11.57 17.52 -13.57
C GLY A 17 12.80 18.24 -13.02
N ILE A 18 13.29 17.80 -11.84
CA ILE A 18 14.48 18.35 -11.17
C ILE A 18 15.53 17.25 -10.97
N THR A 19 16.77 17.64 -10.69
CA THR A 19 17.82 16.67 -10.35
C THR A 19 17.61 16.09 -8.94
N GLN A 20 18.12 14.88 -8.70
CA GLN A 20 18.05 14.25 -7.37
C GLN A 20 18.66 15.12 -6.26
N ALA A 21 19.78 15.79 -6.55
CA ALA A 21 20.43 16.70 -5.62
C ALA A 21 19.52 17.89 -5.25
N MET A 22 18.81 18.47 -6.24
CA MET A 22 17.82 19.52 -5.99
C MET A 22 16.63 19.00 -5.16
N GLY A 23 16.16 17.78 -5.43
CA GLY A 23 15.12 17.12 -4.64
C GLY A 23 15.54 16.95 -3.17
N SER A 24 16.76 16.49 -2.92
CA SER A 24 17.31 16.34 -1.57
C SER A 24 17.43 17.69 -0.83
N GLN A 25 17.90 18.74 -1.51
CA GLN A 25 17.99 20.08 -0.93
C GLN A 25 16.62 20.68 -0.62
N ALA A 26 15.62 20.43 -1.47
CA ALA A 26 14.25 20.86 -1.25
C ALA A 26 13.59 20.13 -0.07
N GLU A 27 13.74 18.80 0.04
CA GLU A 27 13.24 18.02 1.19
C GLU A 27 13.89 18.45 2.51
N ALA A 28 15.16 18.88 2.48
CA ALA A 28 15.88 19.39 3.64
C ALA A 28 15.55 20.86 3.99
N GLY A 29 14.67 21.53 3.23
CA GLY A 29 14.33 22.94 3.43
C GLY A 29 15.47 23.91 3.11
N ARG A 30 16.57 23.44 2.51
CA ARG A 30 17.77 24.26 2.21
C ARG A 30 17.60 25.12 0.96
N ARG A 31 16.71 24.72 0.05
CA ARG A 31 16.45 25.47 -1.20
C ARG A 31 14.99 25.36 -1.62
N GLY A 32 14.38 26.49 -1.96
CA GLY A 32 13.01 26.52 -2.49
C GLY A 32 12.92 25.96 -3.91
N LEU A 33 11.79 25.31 -4.23
CA LEU A 33 11.47 24.86 -5.58
C LEU A 33 11.02 26.05 -6.45
N GLY A 34 11.44 26.08 -7.71
CA GLY A 34 10.94 27.04 -8.71
C GLY A 34 9.42 26.90 -8.90
N ALA A 35 8.75 27.94 -9.40
CA ALA A 35 7.28 27.98 -9.51
C ALA A 35 6.69 26.78 -10.26
N ALA A 36 7.29 26.41 -11.41
CA ALA A 36 6.87 25.23 -12.18
C ALA A 36 7.06 23.90 -11.41
N ALA A 37 8.09 23.82 -10.55
CA ALA A 37 8.36 22.65 -9.72
C ALA A 37 7.49 22.61 -8.44
N ARG A 38 6.84 23.72 -8.05
CA ARG A 38 5.90 23.78 -6.92
C ARG A 38 4.49 23.32 -7.27
N GLN A 39 4.06 23.49 -8.52
CA GLN A 39 2.71 23.09 -8.94
C GLN A 39 2.50 21.57 -8.91
N ALA A 40 3.48 20.78 -9.36
CA ALA A 40 3.40 19.32 -9.35
C ALA A 40 3.23 18.68 -7.94
N PRO A 41 4.00 19.07 -6.90
CA PRO A 41 3.81 18.56 -5.55
C PRO A 41 2.52 19.09 -4.91
N GLU A 42 2.04 20.29 -5.26
CA GLU A 42 0.73 20.77 -4.83
C GLU A 42 -0.40 19.87 -5.33
N THR A 43 -0.36 19.46 -6.61
CA THR A 43 -1.33 18.50 -7.15
C THR A 43 -1.28 17.15 -6.44
N LEU A 44 -0.08 16.63 -6.13
CA LEU A 44 0.07 15.40 -5.35
C LEU A 44 -0.39 15.57 -3.90
N ALA A 45 -0.15 16.74 -3.31
CA ALA A 45 -0.52 17.05 -1.92
C ALA A 45 -2.04 17.16 -1.75
N ALA A 46 -2.76 17.64 -2.76
CA ALA A 46 -4.22 17.69 -2.76
C ALA A 46 -4.87 16.30 -2.64
N HIS A 47 -4.14 15.23 -2.96
CA HIS A 47 -4.59 13.84 -2.83
C HIS A 47 -4.07 13.13 -1.57
N LEU A 48 -3.36 13.84 -0.69
CA LEU A 48 -3.07 13.29 0.63
C LEU A 48 -4.38 13.24 1.43
N PRO A 49 -4.69 12.12 2.10
CA PRO A 49 -5.86 12.06 2.96
C PRO A 49 -5.71 13.14 4.05
N PRO A 50 -6.80 13.83 4.43
CA PRO A 50 -6.81 14.55 5.69
C PRO A 50 -6.46 13.55 6.81
N THR A 51 -5.71 14.02 7.81
CA THR A 51 -5.28 13.21 8.96
C THR A 51 -6.47 12.42 9.49
N PRO A 52 -6.40 11.07 9.54
CA PRO A 52 -7.57 10.29 9.87
C PRO A 52 -7.95 10.48 11.35
N ALA A 53 -9.24 10.69 11.59
CA ALA A 53 -9.85 10.40 12.88
C ALA A 53 -9.83 8.87 13.12
N ALA A 54 -9.75 8.48 14.39
CA ALA A 54 -9.53 7.11 14.82
C ALA A 54 -10.55 6.11 14.24
N PRO A 55 -10.13 4.87 13.94
CA PRO A 55 -11.05 3.84 13.47
C PRO A 55 -11.93 3.33 14.62
N VAL A 56 -13.24 3.21 14.37
CA VAL A 56 -14.21 2.53 15.23
C VAL A 56 -14.21 1.04 14.88
N ALA A 57 -14.07 0.20 15.91
CA ALA A 57 -14.04 -1.24 15.78
C ALA A 57 -15.44 -1.84 15.50
N PRO A 58 -15.56 -2.87 14.66
CA PRO A 58 -16.80 -3.64 14.52
C PRO A 58 -17.00 -4.59 15.72
N PRO A 59 -18.25 -4.83 16.15
CA PRO A 59 -18.55 -5.83 17.19
C PRO A 59 -18.45 -7.25 16.61
N ALA A 60 -17.85 -8.16 17.37
CA ALA A 60 -17.81 -9.58 17.06
C ALA A 60 -19.12 -10.25 17.48
N ALA A 61 -19.74 -11.00 16.56
CA ALA A 61 -20.88 -11.86 16.86
C ALA A 61 -20.39 -13.24 17.33
N VAL A 62 -20.97 -13.72 18.43
CA VAL A 62 -20.68 -15.03 19.03
C VAL A 62 -21.64 -16.06 18.42
N PRO A 63 -21.17 -17.17 17.82
CA PRO A 63 -22.06 -18.24 17.41
C PRO A 63 -22.52 -19.10 18.60
N THR A 64 -23.80 -19.46 18.60
CA THR A 64 -24.47 -20.31 19.59
C THR A 64 -24.06 -21.78 19.41
N ALA A 65 -23.67 -22.45 20.49
CA ALA A 65 -23.15 -23.84 20.46
C ALA A 65 -24.28 -24.90 20.40
N PRO A 66 -24.09 -26.01 19.66
CA PRO A 66 -24.98 -27.18 19.66
C PRO A 66 -24.84 -28.04 20.95
N PRO A 67 -25.79 -28.95 21.25
CA PRO A 67 -25.80 -29.73 22.48
C PRO A 67 -24.59 -30.68 22.57
N LEU A 68 -23.91 -30.64 23.72
CA LEU A 68 -22.67 -31.37 23.99
C LEU A 68 -22.96 -32.85 24.32
N LEU A 69 -22.31 -33.75 23.59
CA LEU A 69 -22.06 -35.11 24.07
C LEU A 69 -21.26 -35.02 25.39
N ARG A 70 -21.64 -35.81 26.41
CA ARG A 70 -20.89 -35.88 27.67
C ARG A 70 -19.55 -36.58 27.44
N LEU A 71 -18.51 -35.80 27.18
CA LEU A 71 -17.12 -36.24 27.10
C LEU A 71 -16.43 -36.05 28.45
N ALA A 72 -15.40 -36.85 28.73
CA ALA A 72 -14.52 -36.63 29.88
C ALA A 72 -13.81 -35.28 29.78
N ALA A 73 -13.38 -34.73 30.92
CA ALA A 73 -12.62 -33.48 30.94
C ALA A 73 -11.31 -33.66 30.13
N PRO A 74 -10.99 -32.76 29.20
CA PRO A 74 -9.79 -32.88 28.40
C PRO A 74 -8.53 -32.65 29.23
N GLU A 75 -7.44 -33.32 28.86
CA GLU A 75 -6.13 -33.06 29.46
C GLU A 75 -5.63 -31.64 29.11
N THR A 76 -5.15 -30.91 30.10
CA THR A 76 -4.77 -29.49 29.95
C THR A 76 -3.47 -29.29 29.19
N ALA A 77 -2.46 -30.14 29.44
CA ALA A 77 -1.13 -30.03 28.81
C ALA A 77 -1.15 -30.05 27.27
N PRO A 78 -1.82 -31.01 26.58
CA PRO A 78 -1.87 -31.01 25.12
C PRO A 78 -2.64 -29.81 24.55
N LEU A 79 -3.68 -29.34 25.25
CA LEU A 79 -4.43 -28.14 24.86
C LEU A 79 -3.56 -26.87 24.95
N ALA A 80 -2.76 -26.73 26.01
CA ALA A 80 -1.85 -25.60 26.17
C ALA A 80 -0.76 -25.59 25.07
N ALA A 81 -0.13 -26.73 24.78
CA ALA A 81 0.85 -26.84 23.70
C ALA A 81 0.25 -26.49 22.32
N ARG A 82 -1.01 -26.90 22.08
CA ARG A 82 -1.73 -26.55 20.85
C ARG A 82 -2.06 -25.07 20.78
N LEU A 83 -2.44 -24.45 21.89
CA LEU A 83 -2.67 -23.02 21.99
C LEU A 83 -1.42 -22.23 21.60
N ASP A 84 -0.28 -22.57 22.20
CA ASP A 84 1.01 -21.93 21.91
C ASP A 84 1.37 -22.04 20.42
N TYR A 85 1.18 -23.23 19.84
CA TYR A 85 1.38 -23.46 18.41
C TYR A 85 0.50 -22.53 17.56
N CYS A 86 -0.81 -22.49 17.83
CA CYS A 86 -1.77 -21.67 17.08
C CYS A 86 -1.41 -20.18 17.16
N GLN A 87 -1.13 -19.68 18.36
CA GLN A 87 -0.76 -18.28 18.58
C GLN A 87 0.58 -17.92 17.92
N HIS A 88 1.59 -18.79 18.02
CA HIS A 88 2.88 -18.58 17.37
C HIS A 88 2.71 -18.51 15.85
N HIS A 89 1.99 -19.48 15.27
CA HIS A 89 1.83 -19.58 13.84
C HIS A 89 0.98 -18.43 13.28
N ALA A 90 -0.11 -18.04 13.96
CA ALA A 90 -0.91 -16.88 13.60
C ALA A 90 -0.05 -15.60 13.55
N ARG A 91 0.75 -15.34 14.60
CA ARG A 91 1.68 -14.18 14.63
C ARG A 91 2.66 -14.21 13.46
N ARG A 92 3.18 -15.40 13.10
CA ARG A 92 4.06 -15.56 11.94
C ARG A 92 3.35 -15.20 10.63
N LEU A 93 2.13 -15.69 10.39
CA LEU A 93 1.35 -15.37 9.20
C LEU A 93 1.01 -13.87 9.13
N ARG A 94 0.63 -13.25 10.25
CA ARG A 94 0.40 -11.80 10.34
C ARG A 94 1.64 -10.99 9.97
N ARG A 95 2.84 -11.43 10.37
CA ARG A 95 4.10 -10.78 9.91
C ARG A 95 4.30 -10.90 8.40
N LEU A 96 3.94 -12.04 7.79
CA LEU A 96 4.03 -12.25 6.35
C LEU A 96 2.99 -11.45 5.56
N LEU A 97 1.85 -11.11 6.17
CA LEU A 97 0.80 -10.28 5.56
C LEU A 97 1.18 -8.81 5.45
N ARG A 98 1.88 -8.25 6.43
CA ARG A 98 2.25 -6.82 6.49
C ARG A 98 2.81 -6.24 5.17
N PRO A 99 3.79 -6.86 4.49
CA PRO A 99 4.28 -6.31 3.21
C PRO A 99 3.21 -6.31 2.11
N LEU A 100 2.34 -7.32 2.06
CA LEU A 100 1.26 -7.40 1.08
C LEU A 100 0.18 -6.35 1.37
N GLU A 101 -0.16 -6.10 2.64
CA GLU A 101 -1.06 -5.03 3.06
C GLU A 101 -0.51 -3.65 2.68
N ALA A 102 0.79 -3.43 2.89
CA ALA A 102 1.44 -2.17 2.50
C ALA A 102 1.42 -1.96 0.97
N GLN A 103 1.64 -3.02 0.18
CA GLN A 103 1.53 -2.98 -1.28
C GLN A 103 0.09 -2.71 -1.73
N ALA A 104 -0.89 -3.42 -1.16
CA ALA A 104 -2.31 -3.24 -1.46
C ALA A 104 -2.76 -1.80 -1.14
N ALA A 105 -2.36 -1.27 0.01
CA ALA A 105 -2.68 0.09 0.41
C ALA A 105 -2.06 1.13 -0.55
N THR A 106 -0.83 0.89 -1.01
CA THR A 106 -0.17 1.76 -2.01
C THR A 106 -0.88 1.69 -3.35
N ALA A 107 -1.24 0.49 -3.80
CA ALA A 107 -1.97 0.29 -5.04
C ALA A 107 -3.36 0.95 -5.01
N ALA A 108 -4.08 0.84 -3.89
CA ALA A 108 -5.37 1.49 -3.67
C ALA A 108 -5.26 3.03 -3.72
N ARG A 109 -4.20 3.61 -3.13
CA ARG A 109 -3.93 5.05 -3.23
C ARG A 109 -3.70 5.50 -4.66
N TRP A 110 -2.92 4.73 -5.43
CA TRP A 110 -2.72 5.01 -6.84
C TRP A 110 -4.00 4.85 -7.65
N HIS A 111 -4.79 3.81 -7.40
CA HIS A 111 -6.09 3.63 -8.03
C HIS A 111 -7.00 4.85 -7.84
N ALA A 112 -7.06 5.39 -6.61
CA ALA A 112 -7.87 6.55 -6.28
C ALA A 112 -7.35 7.86 -6.90
N ALA A 113 -6.03 8.12 -6.84
CA ALA A 113 -5.46 9.39 -7.28
C ALA A 113 -5.22 9.48 -8.80
N ARG A 114 -4.95 8.35 -9.47
CA ARG A 114 -4.48 8.32 -10.87
C ARG A 114 -5.43 9.04 -11.84
N PRO A 115 -6.76 8.84 -11.82
CA PRO A 115 -7.66 9.52 -12.76
C PRO A 115 -7.56 11.05 -12.66
N ALA A 116 -7.56 11.59 -11.45
CA ALA A 116 -7.45 13.03 -11.21
C ALA A 116 -6.08 13.57 -11.64
N LEU A 117 -4.99 12.86 -11.30
CA LEU A 117 -3.64 13.26 -11.72
C LEU A 117 -3.50 13.28 -13.25
N LEU A 118 -4.07 12.29 -13.95
CA LEU A 118 -4.07 12.26 -15.41
C LEU A 118 -4.90 13.40 -16.02
N ALA A 119 -6.00 13.80 -15.38
CA ALA A 119 -6.84 14.92 -15.84
C ALA A 119 -6.14 16.28 -15.73
N THR A 120 -5.20 16.44 -14.79
CA THR A 120 -4.41 17.69 -14.66
C THR A 120 -3.28 17.81 -15.68
N LEU A 121 -2.89 16.71 -16.31
CA LEU A 121 -1.83 16.72 -17.32
C LEU A 121 -2.40 17.13 -18.68
N PRO A 122 -1.69 17.99 -19.43
CA PRO A 122 -2.04 18.23 -20.83
C PRO A 122 -2.08 16.91 -21.62
N PRO A 123 -2.87 16.83 -22.71
CA PRO A 123 -2.89 15.65 -23.57
C PRO A 123 -1.46 15.31 -24.02
N ALA A 124 -1.18 14.00 -24.10
CA ALA A 124 0.14 13.55 -24.52
C ALA A 124 0.41 13.99 -25.96
N PRO A 125 1.63 14.43 -26.29
CA PRO A 125 2.03 14.46 -27.69
C PRO A 125 1.95 13.04 -28.27
N GLU A 126 1.52 12.90 -29.52
CA GLU A 126 1.58 11.65 -30.28
C GLU A 126 3.02 11.08 -30.20
N PRO A 127 3.20 9.77 -29.94
CA PRO A 127 4.51 9.16 -29.89
C PRO A 127 5.14 9.25 -31.28
N THR A 128 5.98 10.26 -31.48
CA THR A 128 6.88 10.36 -32.62
C THR A 128 8.21 9.73 -32.22
N ASP A 129 8.85 9.01 -33.13
CA ASP A 129 10.15 8.35 -32.90
C ASP A 129 11.26 9.31 -32.42
N THR A 130 11.03 10.62 -32.50
CA THR A 130 11.97 11.70 -32.17
C THR A 130 12.08 12.03 -30.68
N LEU A 131 11.23 11.47 -29.79
CA LEU A 131 11.33 11.73 -28.34
C LEU A 131 12.65 11.23 -27.72
N SER A 132 13.36 10.31 -28.37
CA SER A 132 14.66 9.78 -27.93
C SER A 132 15.84 10.72 -28.22
N GLU A 133 15.68 11.68 -29.16
CA GLU A 133 16.77 12.58 -29.62
C GLU A 133 16.59 14.05 -29.19
N ALA A 134 15.50 14.33 -28.47
CA ALA A 134 15.10 15.64 -27.96
C ALA A 134 16.19 16.36 -27.14
N THR A 135 16.99 17.22 -27.79
CA THR A 135 18.07 18.01 -27.14
C THR A 135 17.70 19.48 -26.91
N GLY A 136 16.52 19.94 -27.35
CA GLY A 136 16.06 21.33 -27.20
C GLY A 136 15.27 21.60 -25.90
N PRO A 137 15.23 22.86 -25.42
CA PRO A 137 14.44 23.26 -24.24
C PRO A 137 12.92 23.00 -24.38
N GLY A 138 12.37 23.14 -25.60
CA GLY A 138 10.98 22.81 -25.90
C GLY A 138 10.69 21.31 -25.84
N ASP A 139 11.68 20.50 -26.21
CA ASP A 139 11.56 19.05 -26.26
C ASP A 139 11.61 18.44 -24.85
N TRP A 140 12.34 19.06 -23.93
CA TRP A 140 12.38 18.63 -22.53
C TRP A 140 11.00 18.72 -21.85
N ALA A 141 10.24 19.79 -22.09
CA ALA A 141 8.89 19.93 -21.53
C ALA A 141 7.93 18.89 -22.11
N ALA A 142 8.06 18.55 -23.40
CA ALA A 142 7.29 17.48 -24.03
C ALA A 142 7.65 16.10 -23.47
N TYR A 143 8.95 15.83 -23.32
CA TYR A 143 9.47 14.62 -22.67
C TYR A 143 8.92 14.47 -21.24
N LEU A 144 8.96 15.51 -20.41
CA LEU A 144 8.44 15.44 -19.04
C LEU A 144 6.94 15.16 -18.99
N ARG A 145 6.14 15.73 -19.90
CA ARG A 145 4.70 15.41 -20.00
C ARG A 145 4.48 13.96 -20.38
N TRP A 146 5.17 13.50 -21.42
CA TRP A 146 5.13 12.10 -21.86
C TRP A 146 5.54 11.16 -20.72
N TYR A 147 6.67 11.42 -20.06
CA TYR A 147 7.19 10.64 -18.95
C TYR A 147 6.19 10.57 -17.80
N ARG A 148 5.68 11.72 -17.31
CA ARG A 148 4.73 11.75 -16.18
C ARG A 148 3.48 10.91 -16.48
N ARG A 149 2.96 11.02 -17.70
CA ARG A 149 1.78 10.24 -18.09
C ARG A 149 2.08 8.75 -18.14
N HIS A 150 3.16 8.34 -18.81
CA HIS A 150 3.54 6.92 -18.90
C HIS A 150 3.89 6.33 -17.55
N TRP A 151 4.62 7.08 -16.73
CA TRP A 151 4.94 6.72 -15.36
C TRP A 151 3.68 6.54 -14.51
N LEU A 152 2.69 7.44 -14.61
CA LEU A 152 1.41 7.30 -13.89
C LEU A 152 0.61 6.08 -14.37
N LEU A 153 0.60 5.82 -15.68
CA LEU A 153 -0.10 4.67 -16.27
C LEU A 153 0.56 3.35 -15.87
N ALA A 154 1.89 3.31 -15.72
CA ALA A 154 2.64 2.15 -15.29
C ALA A 154 2.49 1.83 -13.79
N ARG A 155 1.91 2.73 -12.97
CA ARG A 155 1.74 2.47 -11.54
C ARG A 155 0.73 1.35 -11.28
N PRO A 156 1.07 0.35 -10.45
CA PRO A 156 0.14 -0.71 -10.10
C PRO A 156 -1.01 -0.12 -9.28
N THR A 157 -2.24 -0.32 -9.77
CA THR A 157 -3.48 0.08 -9.08
C THR A 157 -4.17 -1.08 -8.37
N ALA A 158 -3.62 -2.28 -8.49
CA ALA A 158 -4.03 -3.47 -7.76
C ALA A 158 -2.82 -4.34 -7.44
N LEU A 159 -2.97 -5.27 -6.49
CA LEU A 159 -1.98 -6.32 -6.31
C LEU A 159 -1.97 -7.25 -7.55
N PRO A 160 -0.79 -7.77 -7.95
CA PRO A 160 -0.72 -8.84 -8.94
C PRO A 160 -1.59 -10.04 -8.51
N PRO A 161 -2.22 -10.79 -9.44
CA PRO A 161 -3.12 -11.89 -9.10
C PRO A 161 -2.54 -12.91 -8.12
N ALA A 162 -1.28 -13.32 -8.32
CA ALA A 162 -0.59 -14.24 -7.42
C ALA A 162 -0.39 -13.67 -6.01
N ALA A 163 -0.08 -12.37 -5.90
CA ALA A 163 0.08 -11.69 -4.61
C ALA A 163 -1.28 -11.53 -3.91
N SER A 164 -2.35 -11.28 -4.66
CA SER A 164 -3.73 -11.23 -4.14
C SER A 164 -4.17 -12.58 -3.57
N ALA A 165 -3.97 -13.67 -4.34
CA ALA A 165 -4.28 -15.03 -3.88
C ALA A 165 -3.50 -15.38 -2.60
N ARG A 166 -2.19 -15.07 -2.58
CA ARG A 166 -1.35 -15.27 -1.39
C ARG A 166 -1.84 -14.45 -0.20
N TYR A 167 -2.21 -13.19 -0.40
CA TYR A 167 -2.77 -12.34 0.65
C TYR A 167 -4.03 -12.97 1.25
N HIS A 168 -5.01 -13.35 0.42
CA HIS A 168 -6.25 -13.95 0.89
C HIS A 168 -6.02 -15.28 1.63
N LEU A 169 -5.15 -16.15 1.11
CA LEU A 169 -4.82 -17.42 1.74
C LEU A 169 -4.16 -17.22 3.12
N LEU A 170 -3.15 -16.36 3.20
CA LEU A 170 -2.47 -16.07 4.47
C LEU A 170 -3.43 -15.45 5.49
N ARG A 171 -4.36 -14.58 5.05
CA ARG A 171 -5.37 -13.96 5.90
C ARG A 171 -6.32 -15.01 6.49
N LEU A 172 -6.89 -15.86 5.65
CA LEU A 172 -7.81 -16.92 6.07
C LEU A 172 -7.12 -17.91 7.03
N GLN A 173 -5.87 -18.30 6.75
CA GLN A 173 -5.11 -19.18 7.63
C GLN A 173 -4.82 -18.54 9.00
N ALA A 174 -4.49 -17.24 9.03
CA ALA A 174 -4.28 -16.52 10.28
C ALA A 174 -5.56 -16.45 11.10
N GLU A 175 -6.69 -16.08 10.48
CA GLU A 175 -8.01 -16.00 11.12
C GLU A 175 -8.47 -17.35 11.67
N ALA A 176 -8.24 -18.44 10.93
CA ALA A 176 -8.55 -19.79 11.39
C ALA A 176 -7.72 -20.18 12.64
N LEU A 177 -6.43 -19.87 12.67
CA LEU A 177 -5.55 -20.16 13.81
C LEU A 177 -5.89 -19.30 15.04
N GLU A 178 -6.27 -18.04 14.83
CA GLU A 178 -6.74 -17.13 15.88
C GLU A 178 -8.06 -17.63 16.48
N THR A 179 -8.98 -18.10 15.63
CA THR A 179 -10.26 -18.69 16.06
C THR A 179 -10.04 -19.98 16.85
N ALA A 180 -9.13 -20.84 16.38
CA ALA A 180 -8.74 -22.05 17.11
C ALA A 180 -8.08 -21.72 18.46
N ALA A 181 -7.20 -20.72 18.51
CA ALA A 181 -6.58 -20.26 19.76
C ALA A 181 -7.62 -19.73 20.75
N ALA A 182 -8.60 -18.95 20.29
CA ALA A 182 -9.70 -18.46 21.13
C ALA A 182 -10.55 -19.61 21.70
N ALA A 183 -10.87 -20.62 20.89
CA ALA A 183 -11.61 -21.80 21.35
C ALA A 183 -10.80 -22.61 22.39
N LEU A 184 -9.48 -22.77 22.19
CA LEU A 184 -8.61 -23.47 23.13
C LEU A 184 -8.47 -22.74 24.47
N LEU A 185 -8.46 -21.41 24.46
CA LEU A 185 -8.50 -20.62 25.69
C LEU A 185 -9.76 -20.90 26.51
N VAL A 186 -10.93 -20.90 25.87
CA VAL A 186 -12.21 -21.23 26.54
C VAL A 186 -12.20 -22.63 27.16
N LEU A 187 -11.52 -23.60 26.54
CA LEU A 187 -11.39 -24.95 27.08
C LEU A 187 -10.41 -25.06 28.26
N LEU A 188 -9.47 -24.12 28.39
CA LEU A 188 -8.46 -24.10 29.45
C LEU A 188 -8.91 -23.35 30.71
N GLY A 189 -9.96 -22.51 30.61
CA GLY A 189 -10.53 -21.73 31.71
C GLY A 189 -10.02 -20.29 31.75
#